data_AF-A0A7S0UE17-F1
#
_entry.id   AF-A0A7S0UE17-F1
#
_cell.length_a   1.000
_cell.length_b   1.000
_cell.length_c   1.000
_cell.angle_alpha   90.00
_cell.angle_beta   90.00
_cell.angle_gamma   90.00
#
_symmetry.space_group_name_H-M   'P 1'
#
loop_
_entity.id
_entity.type
_entity.pdbx_description
1 polymer ?
#
loop_
_entity_poly.entity_id
_entity_poly.type
_entity_poly.pdbx_seq_one_letter_code
_entity_poly.pdbx_strand_id
1 'polypeptide(L)'
;DEQHWCGARWVLVGAPVWGYQTSLTLFYRDPRGEPFFKFLQTPVTLPALRGGLHTYLLRPRKHLFTWYHVYPTLWICSSIVLATLSSMVTRKYRRLRRLPSPHFLLVQGFAVCSFFYWFSFICHAAHGVPHFAARSVLRAVGMALITATLVVKGSRSVHGFWIFGLFDTLSFLVFTLLTEHGPDAVYFSTPGLMGLGLALMVLVLRLRANLSSKRLLQQDQQKYQACWSSLLNSEDGRAGIAHLGQVVKMIGLDDEAYCRQHTHLRIDKLPMKIRAKHLNRASPGMDAATMPSLFRELGWMYICDRHDPKSQVQSLNQLYNQAAVANLLLIERQKAWADKADGLFRVEGASEKFVRWREIKHDPALAKSVLWTPAKSHTRAIEKLVRSYENNPGCLLDIARCALVFESMTELTNCLGVIVTDDSVRVERLKNRLSPAYDCEETGGYRDVCINLRHMSPEAKTLGVCLHMCEVQQLLLEFANIRKSDGHRRYVRARNTKGM
;
A
#
# COMPACT_ATOMS: atom_id res chain seq x y z
N ASP A 1 13.59 18.38 65.77
CA ASP A 1 13.24 17.04 65.26
C ASP A 1 14.10 16.68 64.07
N GLU A 2 15.21 16.06 64.45
CA GLU A 2 16.10 15.32 63.57
C GLU A 2 15.38 14.09 62.99
N GLN A 3 15.80 13.72 61.79
CA GLN A 3 16.01 12.37 61.27
C GLN A 3 15.30 12.06 59.94
N HIS A 4 16.16 11.71 58.97
CA HIS A 4 15.92 10.90 57.78
C HIS A 4 15.11 11.49 56.62
N TRP A 5 15.78 12.29 55.79
CA TRP A 5 15.51 12.32 54.35
C TRP A 5 16.83 12.31 53.55
N CYS A 6 17.54 11.18 53.59
CA CYS A 6 18.58 10.88 52.61
C CYS A 6 17.94 10.08 51.46
N GLY A 7 17.97 10.62 50.24
CA GLY A 7 17.70 9.84 49.03
C GLY A 7 16.55 10.33 48.13
N ALA A 8 16.49 11.62 47.80
CA ALA A 8 15.69 12.10 46.68
C ALA A 8 16.60 12.38 45.47
N ARG A 9 16.39 11.65 44.35
CA ARG A 9 17.00 11.98 43.06
C ARG A 9 16.06 12.89 42.28
N TRP A 10 16.47 14.15 42.12
CA TRP A 10 15.80 15.10 41.23
C TRP A 10 16.25 14.82 39.80
N VAL A 11 15.30 14.65 38.87
CA VAL A 11 15.59 14.56 37.44
C VAL A 11 15.04 15.81 36.78
N LEU A 12 15.94 16.69 36.34
CA LEU A 12 15.59 17.87 35.56
C LEU A 12 15.45 17.46 34.09
N VAL A 13 14.24 17.51 33.54
CA VAL A 13 14.01 17.27 32.10
C VAL A 13 13.62 18.58 31.45
N GLY A 14 14.58 19.22 30.78
CA GLY A 14 14.29 20.36 29.90
C GLY A 14 13.89 19.86 28.51
N ALA A 15 12.68 20.17 28.07
CA ALA A 15 12.29 20.04 26.66
C ALA A 15 12.49 21.39 25.97
N PRO A 16 13.18 21.47 24.83
CA PRO A 16 13.27 22.71 24.07
C PRO A 16 11.94 22.95 23.35
N VAL A 17 11.14 23.89 23.85
CA VAL A 17 10.01 24.46 23.12
C VAL A 17 10.46 25.80 22.56
N TRP A 18 10.43 25.94 21.23
CA TRP A 18 10.67 27.22 20.57
C TRP A 18 9.44 28.11 20.77
N GLY A 19 9.54 29.06 21.72
CA GLY A 19 8.50 30.04 22.03
C GLY A 19 8.66 30.56 23.47
N TYR A 20 8.49 31.87 23.68
CA TYR A 20 8.86 32.68 24.85
C TYR A 20 8.19 32.35 26.22
N GLN A 21 7.96 31.09 26.57
CA GLN A 21 7.55 30.69 27.92
C GLN A 21 8.16 29.34 28.32
N THR A 22 9.17 29.38 29.20
CA THR A 22 9.65 28.19 29.90
C THR A 22 8.70 27.85 31.04
N SER A 23 8.05 26.69 30.96
CA SER A 23 7.28 26.12 32.07
C SER A 23 8.19 25.14 32.83
N LEU A 24 8.39 25.35 34.14
CA LEU A 24 9.13 24.40 34.97
C LEU A 24 8.16 23.31 35.45
N THR A 25 8.38 22.06 35.07
CA THR A 25 7.60 20.92 35.58
C THR A 25 8.48 20.10 36.52
N LEU A 26 8.13 20.07 37.81
CA LEU A 26 8.81 19.26 38.81
C LEU A 26 8.12 17.92 38.95
N PHE A 27 8.88 16.84 38.84
CA PHE A 27 8.41 15.48 39.06
C PHE A 27 8.77 15.06 40.48
N TYR A 28 7.74 14.74 41.27
CA TYR A 28 7.90 14.09 42.57
C TYR A 28 7.38 12.66 42.48
N ARG A 29 8.09 11.72 43.10
CA ARG A 29 7.64 10.34 43.24
C ARG A 29 7.52 10.05 44.74
N ASP A 30 6.31 9.73 45.17
CA ASP A 30 6.04 9.29 46.53
C ASP A 30 6.84 7.99 46.81
N PRO A 31 7.40 7.80 48.03
CA PRO A 31 7.99 6.54 48.46
C PRO A 31 7.15 5.27 48.22
N ARG A 32 5.84 5.37 47.92
CA ARG A 32 4.96 4.23 47.55
C ARG A 32 4.88 3.92 46.05
N GLY A 33 5.54 4.69 45.17
CA GLY A 33 5.76 4.31 43.76
C GLY A 33 4.73 4.79 42.73
N GLU A 34 3.63 5.41 43.14
CA GLU A 34 2.60 5.95 42.23
C GLU A 34 2.95 7.36 41.70
N PRO A 35 2.71 7.66 40.40
CA PRO A 35 2.98 8.99 39.85
C PRO A 35 1.87 9.98 40.19
N PHE A 36 2.22 11.06 40.88
CA PHE A 36 1.32 12.16 41.21
C PHE A 36 1.72 13.42 40.42
N PHE A 37 0.76 14.05 39.73
CA PHE A 37 1.02 15.25 38.92
C PHE A 37 0.36 16.48 39.56
N LYS A 38 1.14 17.54 39.79
CA LYS A 38 0.59 18.84 40.19
C LYS A 38 1.27 19.94 39.38
N PHE A 39 0.47 20.69 38.61
CA PHE A 39 0.95 21.84 37.85
C PHE A 39 0.99 23.07 38.76
N LEU A 40 2.15 23.72 38.83
CA LEU A 40 2.31 25.05 39.43
C LEU A 40 2.79 25.99 38.32
N GLN A 41 1.94 26.96 37.97
CA GLN A 41 2.30 28.06 37.09
C GLN A 41 2.59 29.30 37.95
N THR A 42 3.84 29.75 37.95
CA THR A 42 4.20 31.08 38.45
C THR A 42 5.12 31.75 37.42
N PRO A 43 4.79 32.96 36.94
CA PRO A 43 5.64 33.69 36.01
C PRO A 43 6.82 34.33 36.74
N VAL A 44 8.03 34.17 36.21
CA VAL A 44 9.23 34.89 36.65
C VAL A 44 9.59 35.90 35.57
N THR A 45 9.57 37.18 35.91
CA THR A 45 10.06 38.28 35.05
C THR A 45 11.49 38.65 35.42
N LEU A 46 12.39 38.72 34.44
CA LEU A 46 13.75 39.26 34.57
C LEU A 46 13.89 40.54 33.71
N PRO A 47 14.56 41.60 34.20
CA PRO A 47 14.54 42.93 33.58
C PRO A 47 15.62 43.16 32.52
N ALA A 48 15.34 44.13 31.66
CA ALA A 48 16.11 44.59 30.52
C ALA A 48 17.42 45.32 30.90
N LEU A 49 18.45 45.17 30.05
CA LEU A 49 19.63 46.04 30.00
C LEU A 49 19.80 46.58 28.58
N ARG A 50 19.70 47.91 28.45
CA ARG A 50 19.98 48.71 27.25
C ARG A 50 21.41 49.26 27.30
N GLY A 51 22.07 49.24 26.15
CA GLY A 51 23.25 50.04 25.77
C GLY A 51 23.69 49.56 24.40
N GLY A 52 23.79 50.32 23.32
CA GLY A 52 24.11 51.74 23.16
C GLY A 52 25.49 51.82 22.51
N LEU A 53 25.59 51.81 21.17
CA LEU A 53 26.84 52.16 20.48
C LEU A 53 26.58 52.69 19.06
N HIS A 54 27.15 53.87 18.82
CA HIS A 54 27.20 54.61 17.55
C HIS A 54 28.15 53.94 16.53
N THR A 55 27.91 54.12 15.23
CA THR A 55 28.99 54.16 14.22
C THR A 55 28.59 54.89 12.93
N TYR A 56 29.59 55.56 12.34
CA TYR A 56 29.57 56.54 11.26
C TYR A 56 29.48 55.94 9.83
N LEU A 57 29.08 56.79 8.87
CA LEU A 57 28.98 56.58 7.41
C LEU A 57 30.33 56.62 6.64
N LEU A 58 30.46 55.84 5.54
CA LEU A 58 30.70 56.27 4.11
C LEU A 58 31.50 55.26 3.20
N ARG A 59 30.83 54.73 2.13
CA ARG A 59 31.19 54.50 0.68
C ARG A 59 32.49 53.74 0.22
N PRO A 60 32.65 53.32 -1.08
CA PRO A 60 31.90 52.34 -1.89
C PRO A 60 32.77 51.32 -2.73
N ARG A 61 32.08 50.43 -3.47
CA ARG A 61 32.49 49.27 -4.32
C ARG A 61 33.46 49.51 -5.51
N LYS A 62 34.27 48.48 -5.85
CA LYS A 62 34.66 48.09 -7.24
C LYS A 62 35.07 46.60 -7.36
N HIS A 63 34.14 45.64 -7.53
CA HIS A 63 34.42 44.29 -8.08
C HIS A 63 33.10 43.60 -8.48
N LEU A 64 32.60 43.78 -9.71
CA LEU A 64 31.36 43.12 -10.16
C LEU A 64 31.31 42.83 -11.67
N PHE A 65 32.47 42.76 -12.35
CA PHE A 65 32.52 42.61 -13.82
C PHE A 65 32.85 41.21 -14.36
N THR A 66 33.08 40.21 -13.51
CA THR A 66 33.55 38.87 -13.95
C THR A 66 32.46 37.79 -14.10
N TRP A 67 31.19 38.06 -13.75
CA TRP A 67 30.14 37.03 -13.73
C TRP A 67 29.35 36.87 -15.04
N TYR A 68 29.48 37.78 -16.01
CA TYR A 68 28.62 37.79 -17.21
C TYR A 68 28.91 36.67 -18.23
N HIS A 69 30.07 36.00 -18.17
CA HIS A 69 30.45 34.96 -19.15
C HIS A 69 30.29 33.52 -18.65
N VAL A 70 30.07 33.29 -17.35
CA VAL A 70 29.99 31.93 -16.78
C VAL A 70 28.57 31.34 -16.89
N TYR A 71 27.54 32.18 -16.85
CA TYR A 71 26.15 31.75 -16.79
C TYR A 71 25.55 31.20 -18.10
N PRO A 72 25.82 31.76 -19.30
CA PRO A 72 25.30 31.20 -20.56
C PRO A 72 25.81 29.77 -20.79
N THR A 73 27.06 29.51 -20.42
CA THR A 73 27.74 28.22 -20.59
C THR A 73 27.12 27.14 -19.70
N LEU A 74 26.84 27.45 -18.42
CA LEU A 74 26.15 26.54 -17.51
C LEU A 74 24.71 26.23 -17.97
N TRP A 75 24.02 27.20 -18.56
CA TRP A 75 22.66 27.01 -19.07
C TRP A 75 22.59 26.16 -20.34
N ILE A 76 23.55 26.34 -21.26
CA ILE A 76 23.71 25.48 -22.45
C ILE A 76 24.01 24.04 -22.01
N CYS A 77 24.91 23.84 -21.05
CA CYS A 77 25.21 22.51 -20.50
C CYS A 77 23.97 21.84 -19.86
N SER A 78 23.19 22.58 -19.07
CA SER A 78 21.92 22.11 -18.49
C SER A 78 20.90 21.67 -19.56
N SER A 79 20.74 22.48 -20.61
CA SER A 79 19.79 22.23 -21.69
C SER A 79 20.18 21.00 -22.53
N ILE A 80 21.48 20.79 -22.76
CA ILE A 80 22.01 19.60 -23.45
C ILE A 80 21.77 18.34 -22.60
N VAL A 81 22.02 18.40 -21.29
CA VAL A 81 21.77 17.26 -20.38
C VAL A 81 20.28 16.89 -20.37
N LEU A 82 19.39 17.88 -20.31
CA LEU A 82 17.94 17.66 -20.32
C LEU A 82 17.42 17.12 -21.67
N ALA A 83 17.93 17.63 -22.79
CA ALA A 83 17.60 17.11 -24.11
C ALA A 83 18.08 15.65 -24.30
N THR A 84 19.26 15.33 -23.76
CA THR A 84 19.83 13.99 -23.80
C THR A 84 19.02 13.01 -22.93
N LEU A 85 18.64 13.41 -21.72
CA LEU A 85 17.77 12.62 -20.84
C LEU A 85 16.39 12.38 -21.47
N SER A 86 15.79 13.41 -22.06
CA SER A 86 14.51 13.30 -22.79
C SER A 86 14.63 12.32 -23.98
N SER A 87 15.70 12.40 -24.75
CA SER A 87 15.99 11.48 -25.86
C SER A 87 16.20 10.03 -25.40
N MET A 88 16.94 9.82 -24.29
CA MET A 88 17.15 8.48 -23.70
C MET A 88 15.86 7.87 -23.19
N VAL A 89 15.01 8.64 -22.51
CA VAL A 89 13.69 8.21 -22.05
C VAL A 89 12.82 7.87 -23.25
N THR A 90 12.79 8.71 -24.28
CA THR A 90 12.00 8.49 -25.51
C THR A 90 12.47 7.24 -26.29
N ARG A 91 13.78 6.98 -26.39
CA ARG A 91 14.33 5.77 -27.02
C ARG A 91 14.01 4.49 -26.25
N LYS A 92 14.11 4.54 -24.92
CA LYS A 92 13.72 3.42 -24.04
C LYS A 92 12.22 3.14 -24.14
N TYR A 93 11.40 4.18 -24.30
CA TYR A 93 9.95 4.09 -24.43
C TYR A 93 9.50 3.57 -25.81
N ARG A 94 10.16 3.97 -26.91
CA ARG A 94 9.88 3.45 -28.26
C ARG A 94 10.11 1.94 -28.40
N ARG A 95 10.94 1.32 -27.54
CA ARG A 95 11.14 -0.13 -27.52
C ARG A 95 10.00 -0.89 -26.83
N LEU A 96 9.16 -0.22 -26.04
CA LEU A 96 8.07 -0.84 -25.27
C LEU A 96 6.69 -0.65 -25.93
N ARG A 97 6.61 -0.74 -27.27
CA ARG A 97 5.36 -0.57 -28.04
C ARG A 97 4.29 -1.56 -27.58
N ARG A 98 3.43 -1.14 -26.65
CA ARG A 98 2.03 -1.55 -26.41
C ARG A 98 1.64 -1.03 -25.03
N LEU A 99 1.08 0.18 -24.95
CA LEU A 99 0.11 0.66 -23.92
C LEU A 99 -0.22 2.16 -24.22
N PRO A 100 -1.48 2.61 -24.04
CA PRO A 100 -1.88 4.00 -24.30
C PRO A 100 -1.40 4.95 -23.20
N SER A 101 -1.12 6.19 -23.59
CA SER A 101 0.03 6.96 -23.10
C SER A 101 -0.34 8.13 -22.16
N PRO A 102 -0.01 8.07 -20.86
CA PRO A 102 0.08 9.27 -20.02
C PRO A 102 1.29 10.16 -20.38
N HIS A 103 2.24 9.66 -21.18
CA HIS A 103 3.45 10.38 -21.57
C HIS A 103 3.28 11.27 -22.81
N PHE A 104 2.27 11.02 -23.64
CA PHE A 104 1.93 11.84 -24.82
C PHE A 104 1.41 13.22 -24.40
N LEU A 105 0.58 13.27 -23.36
CA LEU A 105 0.16 14.51 -22.71
C LEU A 105 1.33 15.26 -22.06
N LEU A 106 2.36 14.52 -21.60
CA LEU A 106 3.57 15.08 -21.00
C LEU A 106 4.45 15.76 -22.05
N VAL A 107 4.58 15.15 -23.23
CA VAL A 107 5.26 15.75 -24.40
C VAL A 107 4.48 16.97 -24.91
N GLN A 108 3.14 16.91 -24.94
CA GLN A 108 2.31 18.06 -25.32
C GLN A 108 2.38 19.20 -24.31
N GLY A 109 2.31 18.91 -23.00
CA GLY A 109 2.46 19.92 -21.94
C GLY A 109 3.83 20.60 -22.00
N PHE A 110 4.89 19.83 -22.22
CA PHE A 110 6.24 20.37 -22.36
C PHE A 110 6.42 21.20 -23.64
N ALA A 111 5.81 20.79 -24.75
CA ALA A 111 5.80 21.54 -26.00
C ALA A 111 5.04 22.86 -25.85
N VAL A 112 3.91 22.88 -25.14
CA VAL A 112 3.13 24.09 -24.85
C VAL A 112 3.91 25.04 -23.94
N CYS A 113 4.54 24.55 -22.86
CA CYS A 113 5.41 25.38 -22.02
C CYS A 113 6.62 25.94 -22.78
N SER A 114 7.26 25.11 -23.62
CA SER A 114 8.40 25.53 -24.45
C SER A 114 7.98 26.56 -25.49
N PHE A 115 6.80 26.40 -26.09
CA PHE A 115 6.21 27.34 -27.04
C PHE A 115 5.93 28.70 -26.39
N PHE A 116 5.27 28.73 -25.23
CA PHE A 116 5.01 29.99 -24.52
C PHE A 116 6.29 30.66 -24.02
N TYR A 117 7.32 29.88 -23.67
CA TYR A 117 8.63 30.41 -23.31
C TYR A 117 9.35 31.04 -24.50
N TRP A 118 9.38 30.35 -25.66
CA TRP A 118 9.97 30.86 -26.89
C TRP A 118 9.22 32.07 -27.45
N PHE A 119 7.89 32.04 -27.43
CA PHE A 119 7.05 33.17 -27.82
C PHE A 119 7.35 34.40 -26.94
N SER A 120 7.46 34.20 -25.63
CA SER A 120 7.85 35.27 -24.70
C SER A 120 9.28 35.79 -24.90
N PHE A 121 10.20 34.98 -25.43
CA PHE A 121 11.57 35.37 -25.75
C PHE A 121 11.63 36.18 -27.05
N ILE A 122 10.92 35.74 -28.10
CA ILE A 122 10.80 36.46 -29.37
C ILE A 122 10.13 37.83 -29.14
N CYS A 123 9.04 37.90 -28.38
CA CYS A 123 8.38 39.16 -28.04
C CYS A 123 9.28 40.09 -27.21
N HIS A 124 10.26 39.57 -26.48
CA HIS A 124 11.25 40.37 -25.74
C HIS A 124 12.23 41.07 -26.67
N ALA A 125 12.76 40.31 -27.64
CA ALA A 125 13.73 40.79 -28.61
C ALA A 125 13.13 41.86 -29.54
N ALA A 126 11.82 41.80 -29.78
CA ALA A 126 11.15 42.67 -30.75
C ALA A 126 10.75 44.06 -30.23
N HIS A 127 10.47 44.24 -28.93
CA HIS A 127 9.76 45.46 -28.48
C HIS A 127 10.30 46.23 -27.27
N GLY A 128 11.36 45.78 -26.59
CA GLY A 128 12.03 46.61 -25.56
C GLY A 128 11.13 47.12 -24.41
N VAL A 129 9.95 46.51 -24.17
CA VAL A 129 9.02 46.94 -23.12
C VAL A 129 9.20 46.10 -21.84
N PRO A 130 9.23 46.72 -20.64
CA PRO A 130 9.28 46.01 -19.37
C PRO A 130 7.87 45.53 -18.97
N HIS A 131 7.51 44.30 -19.35
CA HIS A 131 6.29 43.64 -18.84
C HIS A 131 6.63 42.31 -18.17
N PHE A 132 7.08 42.42 -16.94
CA PHE A 132 7.36 41.29 -16.05
C PHE A 132 6.06 40.60 -15.59
N ALA A 133 4.99 41.35 -15.35
CA ALA A 133 3.69 40.85 -14.88
C ALA A 133 2.98 39.89 -15.87
N ALA A 134 3.00 40.17 -17.17
CA ALA A 134 2.34 39.32 -18.18
C ALA A 134 3.00 37.93 -18.29
N ARG A 135 4.33 37.85 -18.09
CA ARG A 135 5.08 36.59 -18.04
C ARG A 135 4.72 35.75 -16.83
N SER A 136 4.56 36.39 -15.68
CA SER A 136 4.19 35.73 -14.43
C SER A 136 2.78 35.14 -14.51
N VAL A 137 1.83 35.86 -15.11
CA VAL A 137 0.45 35.38 -15.31
C VAL A 137 0.41 34.21 -16.28
N LEU A 138 1.06 34.28 -17.44
CA LEU A 138 1.03 33.18 -18.42
C LEU A 138 1.68 31.89 -17.88
N ARG A 139 2.75 32.01 -17.09
CA ARG A 139 3.41 30.84 -16.46
C ARG A 139 2.59 30.26 -15.32
N ALA A 140 1.97 31.10 -14.49
CA ALA A 140 1.03 30.65 -13.46
C ALA A 140 -0.17 29.92 -14.07
N VAL A 141 -0.72 30.42 -15.18
CA VAL A 141 -1.82 29.78 -15.92
C VAL A 141 -1.38 28.47 -16.56
N GLY A 142 -0.18 28.41 -17.18
CA GLY A 142 0.38 27.18 -17.73
C GLY A 142 0.59 26.09 -16.66
N MET A 143 1.13 26.48 -15.50
CA MET A 143 1.29 25.59 -14.36
C MET A 143 -0.05 25.16 -13.75
N ALA A 144 -1.03 26.05 -13.67
CA ALA A 144 -2.39 25.72 -13.22
C ALA A 144 -3.09 24.74 -14.18
N LEU A 145 -2.89 24.88 -15.50
CA LEU A 145 -3.46 23.97 -16.50
C LEU A 145 -2.80 22.58 -16.49
N ILE A 146 -1.47 22.50 -16.32
CA ILE A 146 -0.76 21.23 -16.12
C ILE A 146 -1.22 20.56 -14.83
N THR A 147 -1.37 21.34 -13.77
CA THR A 147 -1.92 20.90 -12.49
C THR A 147 -3.34 20.35 -12.65
N ALA A 148 -4.24 21.07 -13.32
CA ALA A 148 -5.61 20.65 -13.57
C ALA A 148 -5.70 19.36 -14.42
N THR A 149 -4.87 19.22 -15.46
CA THR A 149 -4.83 18.00 -16.29
C THR A 149 -4.25 16.79 -15.55
N LEU A 150 -3.36 16.99 -14.58
CA LEU A 150 -2.81 15.91 -13.74
C LEU A 150 -3.76 15.51 -12.60
N VAL A 151 -4.58 16.42 -12.08
CA VAL A 151 -5.63 16.15 -11.07
C VAL A 151 -6.71 15.21 -11.61
N VAL A 152 -7.06 15.32 -12.89
CA VAL A 152 -8.11 14.50 -13.53
C VAL A 152 -7.70 13.02 -13.67
N LYS A 153 -6.41 12.67 -13.52
CA LYS A 153 -5.94 11.28 -13.54
C LYS A 153 -5.26 10.94 -12.22
N GLY A 154 -6.03 10.37 -11.28
CA GLY A 154 -5.64 9.95 -9.92
C GLY A 154 -4.54 8.88 -9.83
N SER A 155 -3.39 9.11 -10.47
CA SER A 155 -2.21 8.26 -10.38
C SER A 155 -1.35 8.67 -9.19
N ARG A 156 -0.81 7.70 -8.46
CA ARG A 156 0.15 7.91 -7.36
C ARG A 156 1.41 8.69 -7.78
N SER A 157 1.70 8.80 -9.08
CA SER A 157 2.76 9.66 -9.63
C SER A 157 2.46 11.17 -9.48
N VAL A 158 1.21 11.57 -9.29
CA VAL A 158 0.76 12.97 -9.22
C VAL A 158 1.36 13.71 -8.01
N HIS A 159 1.59 13.03 -6.89
CA HIS A 159 2.15 13.68 -5.69
C HIS A 159 3.60 14.12 -5.88
N GLY A 160 4.40 13.36 -6.64
CA GLY A 160 5.77 13.76 -6.99
C GLY A 160 5.80 14.98 -7.90
N PHE A 161 4.83 15.08 -8.82
CA PHE A 161 4.70 16.25 -9.70
C PHE A 161 4.19 17.49 -8.99
N TRP A 162 3.28 17.37 -8.01
CA TRP A 162 2.87 18.48 -7.15
C TRP A 162 4.04 19.05 -6.36
N ILE A 163 4.82 18.17 -5.76
CA ILE A 163 6.03 18.53 -5.01
C ILE A 163 6.97 19.28 -5.97
N PHE A 164 7.31 18.70 -7.12
CA PHE A 164 8.21 19.32 -8.09
C PHE A 164 7.68 20.67 -8.64
N GLY A 165 6.40 20.75 -8.99
CA GLY A 165 5.76 21.97 -9.49
C GLY A 165 5.70 23.08 -8.44
N LEU A 166 5.36 22.74 -7.19
CA LEU A 166 5.43 23.68 -6.07
C LEU A 166 6.87 24.17 -5.85
N PHE A 167 7.86 23.28 -5.98
CA PHE A 167 9.27 23.63 -5.85
C PHE A 167 9.79 24.54 -6.96
N ASP A 168 9.43 24.27 -8.20
CA ASP A 168 9.81 25.11 -9.33
C ASP A 168 9.18 26.50 -9.19
N THR A 169 7.91 26.55 -8.77
CA THR A 169 7.19 27.81 -8.54
C THR A 169 7.80 28.60 -7.35
N LEU A 170 8.12 27.93 -6.24
CA LEU A 170 8.76 28.56 -5.07
C LEU A 170 10.20 29.01 -5.36
N SER A 171 10.98 28.20 -6.09
CA SER A 171 12.34 28.56 -6.48
C SER A 171 12.35 29.76 -7.44
N PHE A 172 11.39 29.80 -8.37
CA PHE A 172 11.19 30.93 -9.26
C PHE A 172 10.73 32.18 -8.51
N LEU A 173 9.82 32.04 -7.54
CA LEU A 173 9.38 33.14 -6.68
C LEU A 173 10.57 33.71 -5.88
N VAL A 174 11.38 32.84 -5.27
CA VAL A 174 12.60 33.24 -4.56
C VAL A 174 13.59 33.95 -5.48
N PHE A 175 13.81 33.42 -6.68
CA PHE A 175 14.69 34.04 -7.67
C PHE A 175 14.20 35.44 -8.08
N THR A 176 12.89 35.57 -8.31
CA THR A 176 12.24 36.82 -8.66
C THR A 176 12.39 37.87 -7.55
N LEU A 177 12.13 37.48 -6.30
CA LEU A 177 12.29 38.34 -5.13
C LEU A 177 13.75 38.78 -4.92
N LEU A 178 14.71 37.88 -5.17
CA LEU A 178 16.14 38.18 -5.11
C LEU A 178 16.58 39.18 -6.19
N THR A 179 15.98 39.12 -7.39
CA THR A 179 16.31 40.04 -8.49
C THR A 179 15.69 41.43 -8.32
N GLU A 180 14.52 41.56 -7.68
CA GLU A 180 13.82 42.84 -7.52
C GLU A 180 14.21 43.62 -6.25
N HIS A 181 14.50 42.95 -5.12
CA HIS A 181 14.63 43.63 -3.83
C HIS A 181 16.06 43.82 -3.30
N GLY A 182 17.08 43.47 -4.09
CA GLY A 182 18.48 43.68 -3.68
C GLY A 182 18.86 42.88 -2.42
N PRO A 183 19.90 43.30 -1.66
CA PRO A 183 20.46 42.51 -0.55
C PRO A 183 19.47 42.19 0.59
N ASP A 184 18.38 42.94 0.72
CA ASP A 184 17.34 42.68 1.73
C ASP A 184 16.47 41.44 1.39
N ALA A 185 16.55 40.94 0.16
CA ALA A 185 15.85 39.74 -0.30
C ALA A 185 16.41 38.41 0.27
N VAL A 186 17.59 38.45 0.91
CA VAL A 186 18.24 37.27 1.53
C VAL A 186 17.36 36.65 2.63
N TYR A 187 16.56 37.46 3.31
CA TYR A 187 15.63 37.00 4.34
C TYR A 187 14.49 36.13 3.77
N PHE A 188 14.07 36.36 2.53
CA PHE A 188 13.01 35.59 1.87
C PHE A 188 13.53 34.36 1.12
N SER A 189 14.79 34.36 0.66
CA SER A 189 15.37 33.20 -0.03
C SER A 189 15.71 32.03 0.89
N THR A 190 16.01 32.31 2.15
CA THR A 190 16.47 31.29 3.11
C THR A 190 15.39 30.23 3.41
N PRO A 191 14.12 30.58 3.72
CA PRO A 191 13.07 29.59 3.93
C PRO A 191 12.79 28.71 2.69
N GLY A 192 12.86 29.30 1.49
CA GLY A 192 12.66 28.55 0.24
C GLY A 192 13.75 27.50 -0.01
N LEU A 193 15.02 27.88 0.23
CA LEU A 193 16.14 26.95 0.16
C LEU A 193 16.05 25.85 1.23
N MET A 194 15.62 26.19 2.45
CA MET A 194 15.38 25.19 3.51
C MET A 194 14.24 24.23 3.14
N GLY A 195 13.15 24.73 2.56
CA GLY A 195 12.05 23.91 2.05
C GLY A 195 12.50 22.93 0.96
N LEU A 196 13.32 23.41 0.02
CA LEU A 196 13.90 22.57 -1.04
C LEU A 196 14.83 21.51 -0.46
N GLY A 197 15.69 21.89 0.48
CA GLY A 197 16.56 20.96 1.20
C GLY A 197 15.77 19.86 1.91
N LEU A 198 14.69 20.22 2.62
CA LEU A 198 13.83 19.27 3.31
C LEU A 198 13.13 18.30 2.35
N ALA A 199 12.60 18.78 1.22
CA ALA A 199 11.95 17.92 0.26
C ALA A 199 12.91 17.01 -0.50
N LEU A 200 14.09 17.51 -0.88
CA LEU A 200 15.15 16.66 -1.44
C LEU A 200 15.57 15.60 -0.43
N MET A 201 15.68 15.94 0.85
CA MET A 201 15.95 14.97 1.91
C MET A 201 14.85 13.90 1.99
N VAL A 202 13.56 14.29 2.00
CA VAL A 202 12.43 13.33 1.98
C VAL A 202 12.46 12.44 0.74
N LEU A 203 12.74 13.00 -0.45
CA LEU A 203 12.87 12.24 -1.70
C LEU A 203 14.01 11.23 -1.61
N VAL A 204 15.19 11.64 -1.13
CA VAL A 204 16.36 10.77 -0.95
C VAL A 204 16.07 9.66 0.05
N LEU A 205 15.42 9.98 1.18
CA LEU A 205 15.00 8.99 2.17
C LEU A 205 14.03 7.98 1.56
N ARG A 206 13.05 8.42 0.76
CA ARG A 206 12.10 7.54 0.08
C ARG A 206 12.74 6.68 -1.00
N LEU A 207 13.68 7.22 -1.77
CA LEU A 207 14.47 6.45 -2.74
C LEU A 207 15.33 5.39 -2.03
N ARG A 208 16.00 5.75 -0.93
CA ARG A 208 16.76 4.81 -0.10
C ARG A 208 15.87 3.72 0.48
N ALA A 209 14.68 4.07 0.98
CA ALA A 209 13.69 3.13 1.49
C ALA A 209 13.24 2.14 0.41
N ASN A 210 12.93 2.62 -0.80
CA ASN A 210 12.58 1.78 -1.95
C ASN A 210 13.71 0.85 -2.39
N LEU A 211 14.96 1.35 -2.46
CA LEU A 211 16.13 0.53 -2.80
C LEU A 211 16.41 -0.52 -1.72
N SER A 212 16.29 -0.16 -0.45
CA SER A 212 16.43 -1.08 0.69
C SER A 212 15.36 -2.17 0.64
N SER A 213 14.11 -1.80 0.39
CA SER A 213 13.00 -2.75 0.19
C SER A 213 13.26 -3.73 -0.96
N LYS A 214 13.80 -3.25 -2.10
CA LYS A 214 14.17 -4.13 -3.22
C LYS A 214 15.28 -5.11 -2.84
N ARG A 215 16.33 -4.64 -2.14
CA ARG A 215 17.42 -5.51 -1.68
C ARG A 215 16.94 -6.59 -0.71
N LEU A 216 16.01 -6.24 0.20
CA LEU A 216 15.41 -7.21 1.14
C LEU A 216 14.64 -8.33 0.42
N LEU A 217 14.03 -8.03 -0.73
CA LEU A 217 13.26 -8.99 -1.51
C LEU A 217 14.08 -9.75 -2.54
N GLN A 218 15.25 -9.23 -2.96
CA GLN A 218 16.03 -9.80 -4.06
C GLN A 218 16.44 -11.25 -3.81
N GLN A 219 16.83 -11.59 -2.58
CA GLN A 219 17.18 -12.96 -2.21
C GLN A 219 15.97 -13.92 -2.29
N ASP A 220 14.80 -13.48 -1.82
CA ASP A 220 13.58 -14.28 -1.90
C ASP A 220 13.11 -14.42 -3.35
N GLN A 221 13.22 -13.35 -4.15
CA GLN A 221 12.92 -13.35 -5.57
C GLN A 221 13.80 -14.34 -6.33
N GLN A 222 15.10 -14.42 -6.03
CA GLN A 222 15.99 -15.41 -6.62
C GLN A 222 15.57 -16.84 -6.26
N LYS A 223 15.19 -17.09 -5.00
CA LYS A 223 14.70 -18.42 -4.57
C LYS A 223 13.41 -18.81 -5.30
N TYR A 224 12.43 -17.91 -5.34
CA TYR A 224 11.19 -18.16 -6.06
C TYR A 224 11.41 -18.33 -7.57
N GLN A 225 12.31 -17.53 -8.16
CA GLN A 225 12.66 -17.66 -9.57
C GLN A 225 13.37 -18.98 -9.86
N ALA A 226 14.23 -19.47 -8.96
CA ALA A 226 14.87 -20.77 -9.11
C ALA A 226 13.84 -21.91 -9.11
N CYS A 227 12.90 -21.92 -8.14
CA CYS A 227 11.78 -22.87 -8.12
C CYS A 227 10.91 -22.76 -9.37
N TRP A 228 10.58 -21.53 -9.79
CA TRP A 228 9.77 -21.29 -10.99
C TRP A 228 10.47 -21.76 -12.27
N SER A 229 11.77 -21.50 -12.42
CA SER A 229 12.56 -21.99 -13.55
C SER A 229 12.68 -23.51 -13.54
N SER A 230 12.86 -24.13 -12.36
CA SER A 230 12.86 -25.59 -12.22
C SER A 230 11.53 -26.20 -12.69
N LEU A 231 10.41 -25.62 -12.23
CA LEU A 231 9.07 -26.03 -12.65
C LEU A 231 8.82 -25.84 -14.16
N LEU A 232 9.34 -24.77 -14.78
CA LEU A 232 9.21 -24.55 -16.21
C LEU A 232 10.15 -25.41 -17.06
N ASN A 233 11.25 -25.90 -16.50
CA ASN A 233 12.19 -26.75 -17.21
C ASN A 233 11.79 -28.22 -17.18
N SER A 234 10.99 -28.65 -16.20
CA SER A 234 10.41 -30.00 -16.18
C SER A 234 9.26 -30.12 -17.19
N GLU A 235 9.15 -31.28 -17.83
CA GLU A 235 8.05 -31.58 -18.76
C GLU A 235 6.71 -31.59 -18.03
N ASP A 236 6.65 -32.28 -16.88
CA ASP A 236 5.47 -32.33 -16.02
C ASP A 236 5.02 -30.96 -15.54
N GLY A 237 5.96 -30.07 -15.20
CA GLY A 237 5.64 -28.72 -14.75
C GLY A 237 5.06 -27.85 -15.85
N ARG A 238 5.60 -27.92 -17.07
CA ARG A 238 5.04 -27.23 -18.25
C ARG A 238 3.64 -27.75 -18.60
N ALA A 239 3.46 -29.07 -18.63
CA ALA A 239 2.17 -29.70 -18.87
C ALA A 239 1.15 -29.30 -17.80
N GLY A 240 1.55 -29.33 -16.53
CA GLY A 240 0.73 -28.92 -15.39
C GLY A 240 0.32 -27.45 -15.42
N ILE A 241 1.22 -26.53 -15.77
CA ILE A 241 0.92 -25.09 -15.90
C ILE A 241 -0.06 -24.85 -17.07
N ALA A 242 0.16 -25.52 -18.22
CA ALA A 242 -0.73 -25.42 -19.36
C ALA A 242 -2.14 -25.95 -19.02
N HIS A 243 -2.22 -27.10 -18.36
CA HIS A 243 -3.47 -27.70 -17.90
C HIS A 243 -4.20 -26.81 -16.88
N LEU A 244 -3.49 -26.26 -15.88
CA LEU A 244 -4.05 -25.29 -14.94
C LEU A 244 -4.62 -24.06 -15.66
N GLY A 245 -3.90 -23.53 -16.66
CA GLY A 245 -4.38 -22.42 -17.48
C GLY A 245 -5.67 -22.74 -18.23
N GLN A 246 -5.79 -23.95 -18.79
CA GLN A 246 -7.01 -24.43 -19.44
C GLN A 246 -8.17 -24.57 -18.45
N VAL A 247 -7.95 -25.19 -17.29
CA VAL A 247 -8.96 -25.32 -16.22
C VAL A 247 -9.47 -23.96 -15.77
N VAL A 248 -8.55 -23.02 -15.50
CA VAL A 248 -8.89 -21.64 -15.11
C VAL A 248 -9.70 -20.93 -16.19
N LYS A 249 -9.35 -21.10 -17.47
CA LYS A 249 -10.11 -20.56 -18.60
C LYS A 249 -11.50 -21.18 -18.72
N MET A 250 -11.63 -22.49 -18.51
CA MET A 250 -12.92 -23.20 -18.53
C MET A 250 -13.86 -22.73 -17.41
N ILE A 251 -13.31 -22.43 -16.23
CA ILE A 251 -14.07 -21.87 -15.10
C ILE A 251 -14.64 -20.50 -15.45
N GLY A 252 -14.01 -19.74 -16.35
CA GLY A 252 -14.49 -18.42 -16.79
C GLY A 252 -14.41 -17.34 -15.71
N LEU A 253 -13.55 -17.53 -14.70
CA LEU A 253 -13.30 -16.59 -13.60
C LEU A 253 -11.88 -16.00 -13.63
N ASP A 254 -11.10 -16.37 -14.63
CA ASP A 254 -9.92 -15.63 -15.07
C ASP A 254 -10.40 -14.37 -15.75
N ASP A 255 -10.37 -13.26 -15.02
CA ASP A 255 -10.48 -11.99 -15.69
C ASP A 255 -9.64 -10.94 -14.97
N GLU A 256 -8.51 -10.60 -15.59
CA GLU A 256 -7.79 -9.37 -15.29
C GLU A 256 -8.70 -8.14 -15.46
N ALA A 257 -9.70 -8.19 -16.37
CA ALA A 257 -10.66 -7.11 -16.53
C ALA A 257 -11.61 -7.03 -15.33
N TYR A 258 -12.06 -8.16 -14.78
CA TYR A 258 -12.81 -8.18 -13.52
C TYR A 258 -11.97 -7.55 -12.40
N CYS A 259 -10.70 -7.94 -12.26
CA CYS A 259 -9.82 -7.39 -11.23
C CYS A 259 -9.62 -5.87 -11.32
N ARG A 260 -9.61 -5.28 -12.53
CA ARG A 260 -9.42 -3.84 -12.75
C ARG A 260 -10.72 -3.03 -12.68
N GLN A 261 -11.85 -3.59 -13.10
CA GLN A 261 -13.16 -2.92 -13.01
C GLN A 261 -13.76 -3.00 -11.59
N HIS A 262 -13.39 -4.02 -10.81
CA HIS A 262 -14.05 -4.35 -9.55
C HIS A 262 -13.25 -3.98 -8.30
N THR A 263 -12.12 -3.27 -8.44
CA THR A 263 -11.44 -2.59 -7.31
C THR A 263 -12.29 -1.52 -6.64
N HIS A 264 -13.39 -1.08 -7.28
CA HIS A 264 -14.40 -0.16 -6.72
C HIS A 264 -15.79 -0.81 -6.54
N LEU A 265 -15.88 -2.14 -6.42
CA LEU A 265 -17.19 -2.79 -6.23
C LEU A 265 -17.90 -2.29 -4.96
N ARG A 266 -18.92 -1.46 -5.18
CA ARG A 266 -20.22 -1.66 -4.54
C ARG A 266 -20.69 -3.06 -4.94
N ILE A 267 -20.86 -3.94 -3.95
CA ILE A 267 -21.24 -5.36 -4.09
C ILE A 267 -22.54 -5.54 -4.91
N ASP A 268 -23.30 -4.47 -5.08
CA ASP A 268 -24.63 -4.40 -5.71
C ASP A 268 -24.65 -4.61 -7.24
N LYS A 269 -23.50 -4.65 -7.94
CA LYS A 269 -23.45 -4.64 -9.43
C LYS A 269 -22.80 -5.87 -10.10
N LEU A 270 -22.81 -7.04 -9.46
CA LEU A 270 -22.32 -8.28 -10.10
C LEU A 270 -23.34 -8.86 -11.09
N PRO A 271 -23.03 -8.99 -12.41
CA PRO A 271 -23.98 -9.54 -13.38
C PRO A 271 -24.21 -11.05 -13.17
N MET A 272 -25.46 -11.40 -12.86
CA MET A 272 -25.97 -12.78 -12.80
C MET A 272 -26.12 -13.39 -14.20
N LYS A 273 -25.03 -13.82 -14.86
CA LYS A 273 -25.16 -14.65 -16.08
C LYS A 273 -24.73 -16.10 -15.95
N ILE A 274 -24.39 -16.58 -14.76
CA ILE A 274 -24.13 -18.01 -14.54
C ILE A 274 -25.08 -18.54 -13.45
N ARG A 275 -26.03 -19.38 -13.89
CA ARG A 275 -26.91 -20.30 -13.13
C ARG A 275 -28.02 -19.70 -12.25
N ALA A 276 -29.13 -19.32 -12.89
CA ALA A 276 -30.45 -19.23 -12.25
C ALA A 276 -31.23 -20.57 -12.23
N LYS A 277 -30.69 -21.68 -12.77
CA LYS A 277 -31.43 -22.95 -12.89
C LYS A 277 -31.39 -23.88 -11.66
N HIS A 278 -30.57 -23.60 -10.64
CA HIS A 278 -30.38 -24.53 -9.49
C HIS A 278 -30.86 -24.02 -8.12
N LEU A 279 -31.37 -22.78 -8.02
CA LEU A 279 -31.79 -22.19 -6.72
C LEU A 279 -33.25 -22.43 -6.33
N ASN A 280 -34.09 -23.01 -7.20
CA ASN A 280 -35.53 -23.22 -6.92
C ASN A 280 -35.86 -24.56 -6.24
N ARG A 281 -34.90 -25.20 -5.57
CA ARG A 281 -35.16 -26.34 -4.68
C ARG A 281 -34.60 -26.05 -3.29
N ALA A 282 -35.26 -25.15 -2.56
CA ALA A 282 -35.07 -25.04 -1.11
C ALA A 282 -36.31 -25.64 -0.44
N SER A 283 -36.10 -26.66 0.38
CA SER A 283 -37.14 -27.35 1.13
C SER A 283 -37.77 -26.43 2.20
N PRO A 284 -39.09 -26.40 2.35
CA PRO A 284 -39.76 -25.74 3.48
C PRO A 284 -39.69 -26.69 4.68
N GLY A 285 -39.01 -26.32 5.77
CA GLY A 285 -39.02 -27.19 6.95
C GLY A 285 -38.01 -26.91 8.06
N MET A 286 -37.72 -25.65 8.40
CA MET A 286 -36.98 -25.37 9.64
C MET A 286 -37.61 -24.19 10.36
N ASP A 287 -38.33 -24.49 11.44
CA ASP A 287 -38.96 -23.51 12.31
C ASP A 287 -37.91 -22.66 13.05
N ALA A 288 -38.07 -21.34 13.01
CA ALA A 288 -37.20 -20.38 13.69
C ALA A 288 -37.20 -20.48 15.23
N ALA A 289 -38.01 -21.39 15.79
CA ALA A 289 -38.16 -21.60 17.23
C ALA A 289 -37.11 -22.53 17.85
N THR A 290 -36.40 -23.36 17.06
CA THR A 290 -35.42 -24.34 17.55
C THR A 290 -33.97 -23.87 17.52
N MET A 291 -33.70 -22.63 17.14
CA MET A 291 -32.34 -22.09 17.20
C MET A 291 -31.90 -21.82 18.66
N PRO A 292 -30.68 -22.23 19.07
CA PRO A 292 -30.17 -21.98 20.42
C PRO A 292 -30.21 -20.49 20.77
N SER A 293 -30.60 -20.14 21.99
CA SER A 293 -30.80 -18.76 22.48
C SER A 293 -29.60 -17.84 22.22
N LEU A 294 -28.38 -18.38 22.24
CA LEU A 294 -27.14 -17.65 21.95
C LEU A 294 -27.13 -17.03 20.53
N PHE A 295 -27.70 -17.72 19.53
CA PHE A 295 -27.77 -17.21 18.15
C PHE A 295 -28.90 -16.20 17.95
N ARG A 296 -29.94 -16.26 18.79
CA ARG A 296 -31.04 -15.29 18.80
C ARG A 296 -30.58 -13.96 19.44
N GLU A 297 -29.74 -14.01 20.48
CA GLU A 297 -29.09 -12.81 21.05
C GLU A 297 -28.05 -12.18 20.10
N LEU A 298 -27.39 -12.98 19.27
CA LEU A 298 -26.50 -12.53 18.20
C LEU A 298 -27.24 -12.07 16.93
N GLY A 299 -28.47 -11.57 17.03
CA GLY A 299 -29.38 -11.15 15.93
C GLY A 299 -28.84 -10.12 14.91
N TRP A 300 -27.56 -9.79 14.99
CA TRP A 300 -26.78 -8.94 14.09
C TRP A 300 -26.06 -9.73 12.98
N MET A 301 -26.06 -11.07 13.03
CA MET A 301 -25.41 -11.92 12.02
C MET A 301 -26.32 -12.33 10.86
N TYR A 302 -27.63 -12.10 10.96
CA TYR A 302 -28.60 -12.64 10.01
C TYR A 302 -29.00 -11.64 8.94
N ILE A 303 -28.17 -11.46 7.92
CA ILE A 303 -28.62 -10.77 6.71
C ILE A 303 -28.07 -11.50 5.49
N CYS A 304 -28.93 -12.32 4.89
CA CYS A 304 -28.59 -13.22 3.79
C CYS A 304 -29.06 -12.71 2.41
N ASP A 305 -29.72 -11.55 2.34
CA ASP A 305 -30.15 -10.98 1.06
C ASP A 305 -29.12 -9.98 0.53
N ARG A 306 -28.48 -10.31 -0.59
CA ARG A 306 -27.48 -9.45 -1.26
C ARG A 306 -28.09 -8.13 -1.77
N HIS A 307 -29.41 -8.05 -1.87
CA HIS A 307 -30.14 -6.86 -2.31
C HIS A 307 -30.63 -6.00 -1.15
N ASP A 308 -30.57 -6.49 0.09
CA ASP A 308 -30.87 -5.66 1.25
C ASP A 308 -29.63 -4.80 1.56
N PRO A 309 -29.70 -3.46 1.46
CA PRO A 309 -28.59 -2.59 1.85
C PRO A 309 -28.14 -2.83 3.29
N LYS A 310 -29.03 -3.35 4.15
CA LYS A 310 -28.69 -3.73 5.53
C LYS A 310 -27.72 -4.91 5.57
N SER A 311 -27.67 -5.74 4.52
CA SER A 311 -26.77 -6.91 4.45
C SER A 311 -25.31 -6.58 4.28
N GLN A 312 -25.00 -5.32 3.98
CA GLN A 312 -23.62 -4.89 3.85
C GLN A 312 -22.95 -4.91 5.22
N VAL A 313 -21.71 -5.41 5.25
CA VAL A 313 -20.87 -5.36 6.44
C VAL A 313 -20.58 -3.91 6.77
N GLN A 314 -21.11 -3.42 7.90
CA GLN A 314 -21.01 -2.01 8.29
C GLN A 314 -19.79 -1.73 9.17
N SER A 315 -19.29 -2.74 9.88
CA SER A 315 -18.17 -2.59 10.81
C SER A 315 -17.19 -3.74 10.72
N LEU A 316 -15.94 -3.48 11.14
CA LEU A 316 -14.92 -4.50 11.21
C LEU A 316 -15.26 -5.57 12.25
N ASN A 317 -15.88 -5.20 13.38
CA ASN A 317 -16.31 -6.15 14.42
C ASN A 317 -17.34 -7.15 13.88
N GLN A 318 -18.34 -6.67 13.14
CA GLN A 318 -19.32 -7.53 12.46
C GLN A 318 -18.61 -8.52 11.52
N LEU A 319 -17.64 -8.05 10.74
CA LEU A 319 -16.86 -8.90 9.82
C LEU A 319 -16.09 -9.99 10.56
N TYR A 320 -15.47 -9.67 11.70
CA TYR A 320 -14.72 -10.64 12.51
C TYR A 320 -15.61 -11.66 13.19
N ASN A 321 -16.78 -11.25 13.68
CA ASN A 321 -17.77 -12.17 14.25
C ASN A 321 -18.24 -13.18 13.19
N GLN A 322 -18.56 -12.72 11.98
CA GLN A 322 -18.88 -13.60 10.86
C GLN A 322 -17.69 -14.50 10.47
N ALA A 323 -16.48 -13.94 10.43
CA ALA A 323 -15.28 -14.69 10.08
C ALA A 323 -14.97 -15.81 11.08
N ALA A 324 -15.21 -15.62 12.37
CA ALA A 324 -14.97 -16.64 13.38
C ALA A 324 -15.79 -17.91 13.09
N VAL A 325 -17.06 -17.75 12.73
CA VAL A 325 -17.94 -18.86 12.36
C VAL A 325 -17.62 -19.41 10.98
N ALA A 326 -17.40 -18.53 9.98
CA ALA A 326 -17.03 -18.94 8.63
C ALA A 326 -15.70 -19.73 8.60
N ASN A 327 -14.76 -19.42 9.49
CA ASN A 327 -13.47 -20.11 9.56
C ASN A 327 -13.61 -21.56 10.02
N LEU A 328 -14.58 -21.88 10.88
CA LEU A 328 -14.87 -23.25 11.29
C LEU A 328 -15.36 -24.08 10.10
N LEU A 329 -16.31 -23.53 9.34
CA LEU A 329 -16.80 -24.17 8.10
C LEU A 329 -15.68 -24.31 7.07
N LEU A 330 -14.80 -23.31 6.95
CA LEU A 330 -13.67 -23.32 6.04
C LEU A 330 -12.66 -24.41 6.40
N ILE A 331 -12.38 -24.63 7.69
CA ILE A 331 -11.50 -25.71 8.15
C ILE A 331 -12.07 -27.07 7.76
N GLU A 332 -13.37 -27.32 7.97
CA GLU A 332 -13.99 -28.58 7.57
C GLU A 332 -13.97 -28.81 6.06
N ARG A 333 -14.20 -27.75 5.26
CA ARG A 333 -14.03 -27.82 3.81
C ARG A 333 -12.58 -28.09 3.41
N GLN A 334 -11.62 -27.42 4.04
CA GLN A 334 -10.20 -27.59 3.77
C GLN A 334 -9.76 -29.04 3.98
N LYS A 335 -10.21 -29.68 5.07
CA LYS A 335 -9.97 -31.12 5.33
C LYS A 335 -10.57 -31.99 4.23
N ALA A 336 -11.83 -31.75 3.84
CA ALA A 336 -12.50 -32.52 2.80
C ALA A 336 -11.84 -32.37 1.41
N TRP A 337 -11.37 -31.17 1.07
CA TRP A 337 -10.64 -30.93 -0.18
C TRP A 337 -9.26 -31.59 -0.16
N ALA A 338 -8.55 -31.53 0.97
CA ALA A 338 -7.27 -32.20 1.13
C ALA A 338 -7.38 -33.73 1.11
N ASP A 339 -8.45 -34.31 1.66
CA ASP A 339 -8.75 -35.75 1.60
C ASP A 339 -8.89 -36.23 0.15
N LYS A 340 -9.53 -35.43 -0.71
CA LYS A 340 -9.75 -35.75 -2.14
C LYS A 340 -8.55 -35.48 -3.04
N ALA A 341 -7.69 -34.52 -2.67
CA ALA A 341 -6.60 -34.04 -3.51
C ALA A 341 -5.21 -34.32 -2.92
N ASP A 342 -5.13 -35.14 -1.88
CA ASP A 342 -3.92 -35.48 -1.14
C ASP A 342 -3.16 -34.25 -0.58
N GLY A 343 -3.88 -33.23 -0.11
CA GLY A 343 -3.29 -31.97 0.35
C GLY A 343 -2.38 -32.13 1.57
N LEU A 344 -1.36 -31.27 1.67
CA LEU A 344 -0.45 -31.20 2.82
C LEU A 344 -0.84 -30.08 3.80
N PHE A 345 -0.60 -30.34 5.08
CA PHE A 345 -0.76 -29.38 6.16
C PHE A 345 0.55 -29.15 6.90
N ARG A 346 0.71 -27.94 7.43
CA ARG A 346 1.83 -27.62 8.30
C ARG A 346 1.53 -28.16 9.70
N VAL A 347 2.48 -28.88 10.28
CA VAL A 347 2.39 -29.40 11.66
C VAL A 347 3.43 -28.74 12.56
N GLU A 348 3.10 -28.58 13.83
CA GLU A 348 3.98 -28.08 14.87
C GLU A 348 5.06 -29.13 15.22
N GLY A 349 6.32 -28.70 15.35
CA GLY A 349 7.45 -29.56 15.67
C GLY A 349 8.80 -28.85 15.56
N ALA A 350 9.89 -29.55 15.90
CA ALA A 350 11.25 -29.00 15.89
C ALA A 350 11.70 -28.50 14.51
N SER A 351 11.12 -29.06 13.44
CA SER A 351 11.19 -28.51 12.10
C SER A 351 9.77 -28.34 11.56
N GLU A 352 9.44 -27.14 11.07
CA GLU A 352 8.17 -26.91 10.37
C GLU A 352 8.13 -27.84 9.13
N LYS A 353 7.41 -28.96 9.27
CA LYS A 353 7.22 -30.00 8.25
C LYS A 353 5.80 -29.90 7.68
N PHE A 354 5.68 -30.25 6.40
CA PHE A 354 4.41 -30.49 5.76
C PHE A 354 4.11 -31.99 5.78
N VAL A 355 2.91 -32.37 6.21
CA VAL A 355 2.46 -33.76 6.32
C VAL A 355 1.16 -33.92 5.53
N ARG A 356 1.03 -35.05 4.83
CA ARG A 356 -0.16 -35.36 4.02
C ARG A 356 -1.38 -35.53 4.92
N TRP A 357 -2.53 -35.02 4.49
CA TRP A 357 -3.77 -35.09 5.28
C TRP A 357 -4.18 -36.52 5.63
N ARG A 358 -3.96 -37.47 4.72
CA ARG A 358 -4.26 -38.89 4.96
C ARG A 358 -3.53 -39.44 6.20
N GLU A 359 -2.28 -39.04 6.42
CA GLU A 359 -1.50 -39.45 7.60
C GLU A 359 -2.04 -38.78 8.87
N ILE A 360 -2.34 -37.48 8.79
CA ILE A 360 -2.89 -36.70 9.91
C ILE A 360 -4.25 -37.24 10.35
N LYS A 361 -5.11 -37.64 9.40
CA LYS A 361 -6.45 -38.17 9.67
C LYS A 361 -6.42 -39.48 10.46
N HIS A 362 -5.36 -40.27 10.33
CA HIS A 362 -5.19 -41.54 11.02
C HIS A 362 -4.39 -41.45 12.34
N ASP A 363 -3.75 -40.31 12.61
CA ASP A 363 -2.97 -40.09 13.82
C ASP A 363 -3.54 -38.90 14.64
N PRO A 364 -4.27 -39.18 15.74
CA PRO A 364 -4.83 -38.14 16.60
C PRO A 364 -3.80 -37.19 17.22
N ALA A 365 -2.55 -37.62 17.40
CA ALA A 365 -1.49 -36.76 17.92
C ALA A 365 -1.04 -35.75 16.85
N LEU A 366 -0.86 -36.20 15.60
CA LEU A 366 -0.59 -35.30 14.47
C LEU A 366 -1.77 -34.37 14.18
N ALA A 367 -3.02 -34.84 14.30
CA ALA A 367 -4.19 -34.00 14.11
C ALA A 367 -4.23 -32.79 15.07
N LYS A 368 -3.75 -32.97 16.32
CA LYS A 368 -3.65 -31.89 17.31
C LYS A 368 -2.51 -30.91 17.03
N SER A 369 -1.47 -31.33 16.31
CA SER A 369 -0.33 -30.46 15.97
C SER A 369 -0.52 -29.69 14.66
N VAL A 370 -1.63 -29.85 13.96
CA VAL A 370 -1.91 -29.09 12.72
C VAL A 370 -2.00 -27.60 13.00
N LEU A 371 -1.16 -26.83 12.31
CA LEU A 371 -1.14 -25.38 12.36
C LEU A 371 -2.15 -24.79 11.38
N TRP A 372 -3.38 -24.60 11.85
CA TRP A 372 -4.44 -23.92 11.08
C TRP A 372 -4.09 -22.46 10.81
N THR A 373 -4.48 -21.95 9.63
CA THR A 373 -4.26 -20.54 9.31
C THR A 373 -5.19 -19.69 10.18
N PRO A 374 -4.66 -18.80 11.04
CA PRO A 374 -5.52 -17.94 11.83
C PRO A 374 -6.20 -16.90 10.93
N ALA A 375 -7.35 -16.43 11.39
CA ALA A 375 -7.99 -15.25 10.82
C ALA A 375 -6.97 -14.09 10.74
N LYS A 376 -7.13 -13.21 9.75
CA LYS A 376 -6.24 -12.04 9.64
C LYS A 376 -6.26 -11.23 10.93
N SER A 377 -5.13 -10.74 11.40
CA SER A 377 -5.10 -9.86 12.58
C SER A 377 -5.81 -8.52 12.35
N HIS A 378 -6.44 -7.99 13.40
CA HIS A 378 -7.16 -6.71 13.39
C HIS A 378 -6.29 -5.57 12.86
N THR A 379 -5.06 -5.43 13.39
CA THR A 379 -4.09 -4.41 12.93
C THR A 379 -3.87 -4.50 11.43
N ARG A 380 -3.68 -5.71 10.89
CA ARG A 380 -3.43 -5.87 9.45
C ARG A 380 -4.68 -5.63 8.61
N ALA A 381 -5.87 -5.94 9.14
CA ALA A 381 -7.12 -5.60 8.49
C ALA A 381 -7.31 -4.08 8.40
N ILE A 382 -7.11 -3.34 9.50
CA ILE A 382 -7.17 -1.88 9.55
C ILE A 382 -6.16 -1.25 8.58
N GLU A 383 -4.91 -1.70 8.59
CA GLU A 383 -3.90 -1.20 7.65
C GLU A 383 -4.31 -1.42 6.18
N LYS A 384 -4.91 -2.58 5.86
CA LYS A 384 -5.34 -2.87 4.48
C LYS A 384 -6.53 -2.01 4.10
N LEU A 385 -7.47 -1.85 5.03
CA LEU A 385 -8.68 -1.06 4.93
C LEU A 385 -8.37 0.41 4.60
N VAL A 386 -7.55 1.06 5.44
CA VAL A 386 -7.13 2.45 5.27
C VAL A 386 -6.38 2.66 3.95
N ARG A 387 -5.50 1.72 3.58
CA ARG A 387 -4.59 1.89 2.43
C ARG A 387 -5.23 1.57 1.08
N SER A 388 -6.26 0.72 1.04
CA SER A 388 -6.72 0.10 -0.21
C SER A 388 -8.23 0.15 -0.43
N TYR A 389 -9.01 0.39 0.62
CA TYR A 389 -10.47 0.20 0.57
C TYR A 389 -11.26 1.38 1.14
N GLU A 390 -10.64 2.56 1.26
CA GLU A 390 -11.33 3.80 1.67
C GLU A 390 -12.18 3.63 2.94
N ASN A 391 -11.66 2.88 3.92
CA ASN A 391 -12.36 2.59 5.16
C ASN A 391 -13.63 1.70 5.05
N ASN A 392 -13.88 1.04 3.91
CA ASN A 392 -15.01 0.12 3.73
C ASN A 392 -14.69 -1.36 4.08
N PRO A 393 -15.17 -1.89 5.22
CA PRO A 393 -14.85 -3.25 5.67
C PRO A 393 -15.42 -4.34 4.76
N GLY A 394 -16.51 -4.08 4.03
CA GLY A 394 -17.10 -5.03 3.08
C GLY A 394 -16.16 -5.44 1.93
N CYS A 395 -15.08 -4.68 1.70
CA CYS A 395 -14.07 -5.00 0.69
C CYS A 395 -12.95 -5.93 1.19
N LEU A 396 -12.94 -6.30 2.48
CA LEU A 396 -11.94 -7.22 3.05
C LEU A 396 -12.36 -8.68 2.84
N LEU A 397 -11.81 -9.31 1.80
CA LEU A 397 -12.20 -10.67 1.36
C LEU A 397 -11.37 -11.81 1.95
N ASP A 398 -10.44 -11.50 2.84
CA ASP A 398 -9.39 -12.41 3.33
C ASP A 398 -9.27 -12.37 4.86
N ILE A 399 -10.39 -12.20 5.58
CA ILE A 399 -10.41 -12.33 7.05
C ILE A 399 -10.40 -13.81 7.45
N ALA A 400 -11.41 -14.57 7.03
CA ALA A 400 -11.38 -16.03 7.02
C ALA A 400 -10.57 -16.53 5.82
N ARG A 401 -9.54 -17.34 6.07
CA ARG A 401 -8.62 -17.77 5.03
C ARG A 401 -7.89 -19.05 5.38
N CYS A 402 -7.53 -19.82 4.38
CA CYS A 402 -6.70 -21.01 4.55
C CYS A 402 -5.69 -21.17 3.41
N ALA A 403 -4.73 -22.07 3.61
CA ALA A 403 -3.74 -22.42 2.62
C ALA A 403 -3.67 -23.94 2.45
N LEU A 404 -3.74 -24.42 1.21
CA LEU A 404 -3.55 -25.80 0.83
C LEU A 404 -2.21 -25.93 0.11
N VAL A 405 -1.40 -26.92 0.49
CA VAL A 405 -0.07 -27.14 -0.07
C VAL A 405 -0.05 -28.47 -0.80
N PHE A 406 0.64 -28.54 -1.94
CA PHE A 406 0.71 -29.71 -2.82
C PHE A 406 2.13 -29.96 -3.28
N GLU A 407 2.52 -31.21 -3.52
CA GLU A 407 3.86 -31.52 -4.04
C GLU A 407 3.94 -31.31 -5.55
N SER A 408 2.83 -31.56 -6.27
CA SER A 408 2.79 -31.49 -7.73
C SER A 408 1.72 -30.54 -8.28
N MET A 409 1.91 -30.10 -9.53
CA MET A 409 0.91 -29.33 -10.27
C MET A 409 -0.37 -30.12 -10.53
N THR A 410 -0.27 -31.45 -10.66
CA THR A 410 -1.41 -32.35 -10.85
C THR A 410 -2.32 -32.36 -9.63
N GLU A 411 -1.76 -32.54 -8.43
CA GLU A 411 -2.51 -32.49 -7.16
C GLU A 411 -3.18 -31.13 -6.95
N LEU A 412 -2.43 -30.04 -7.19
CA LEU A 412 -2.95 -28.67 -7.09
C LEU A 412 -4.14 -28.46 -8.04
N THR A 413 -3.98 -28.83 -9.32
CA THR A 413 -5.04 -28.65 -10.31
C THR A 413 -6.25 -29.56 -10.03
N ASN A 414 -6.03 -30.78 -9.54
CA ASN A 414 -7.08 -31.67 -9.08
C ASN A 414 -7.87 -31.03 -7.91
N CYS A 415 -7.17 -30.45 -6.92
CA CYS A 415 -7.82 -29.75 -5.81
C CYS A 415 -8.67 -28.56 -6.29
N LEU A 416 -8.19 -27.79 -7.27
CA LEU A 416 -8.98 -26.74 -7.88
C LEU A 416 -10.28 -27.29 -8.50
N GLY A 417 -10.21 -28.41 -9.22
CA GLY A 417 -11.38 -29.12 -9.74
C GLY A 417 -12.36 -29.55 -8.64
N VAL A 418 -11.85 -30.13 -7.55
CA VAL A 418 -12.65 -30.49 -6.36
C VAL A 418 -13.35 -29.28 -5.75
N ILE A 419 -12.67 -28.14 -5.59
CA ILE A 419 -13.27 -26.92 -5.01
C ILE A 419 -14.37 -26.35 -5.91
N VAL A 420 -14.12 -26.32 -7.23
CA VAL A 420 -15.07 -25.75 -8.21
C VAL A 420 -16.33 -26.60 -8.34
N THR A 421 -16.22 -27.90 -8.12
CA THR A 421 -17.34 -28.86 -8.19
C THR A 421 -18.01 -29.11 -6.84
N ASP A 422 -17.56 -28.47 -5.77
CA ASP A 422 -18.14 -28.60 -4.44
C ASP A 422 -19.38 -27.70 -4.29
N ASP A 423 -20.57 -28.32 -4.35
CA ASP A 423 -21.86 -27.64 -4.22
C ASP A 423 -22.07 -26.90 -2.89
N SER A 424 -21.24 -27.21 -1.87
CA SER A 424 -21.29 -26.52 -0.57
C SER A 424 -20.59 -25.17 -0.58
N VAL A 425 -19.89 -24.80 -1.66
CA VAL A 425 -19.25 -23.50 -1.82
C VAL A 425 -19.57 -22.87 -3.18
N ARG A 426 -19.36 -21.56 -3.29
CA ARG A 426 -19.42 -20.84 -4.55
C ARG A 426 -18.14 -20.04 -4.73
N VAL A 427 -17.43 -20.31 -5.82
CA VAL A 427 -16.24 -19.54 -6.20
C VAL A 427 -16.70 -18.22 -6.83
N GLU A 428 -16.21 -17.10 -6.28
CA GLU A 428 -16.52 -15.75 -6.76
C GLU A 428 -15.36 -15.14 -7.56
N ARG A 429 -14.11 -15.54 -7.25
CA ARG A 429 -12.92 -15.02 -7.92
C ARG A 429 -11.80 -16.05 -7.89
N LEU A 430 -11.02 -16.07 -8.96
CA LEU A 430 -9.79 -16.85 -9.05
C LEU A 430 -8.65 -15.96 -9.56
N LYS A 431 -7.46 -16.09 -8.96
CA LYS A 431 -6.22 -15.45 -9.39
C LYS A 431 -5.17 -16.51 -9.61
N ASN A 432 -4.77 -16.70 -10.87
CA ASN A 432 -3.69 -17.62 -11.23
C ASN A 432 -2.34 -16.88 -11.27
N ARG A 433 -1.62 -16.82 -10.14
CA ARG A 433 -0.26 -16.24 -10.09
C ARG A 433 0.83 -17.24 -10.52
N LEU A 434 0.44 -18.48 -10.82
CA LEU A 434 1.28 -19.46 -11.52
C LEU A 434 1.19 -19.31 -13.05
N SER A 435 0.44 -18.33 -13.58
CA SER A 435 0.50 -18.02 -15.00
C SER A 435 1.88 -17.47 -15.38
N PRO A 436 2.48 -17.91 -16.50
CA PRO A 436 3.69 -17.29 -17.03
C PRO A 436 3.54 -15.79 -17.34
N ALA A 437 2.31 -15.32 -17.58
CA ALA A 437 2.00 -13.92 -17.83
C ALA A 437 1.92 -13.07 -16.55
N TYR A 438 1.90 -13.69 -15.35
CA TYR A 438 1.80 -12.96 -14.09
C TYR A 438 3.13 -12.27 -13.74
N ASP A 439 3.09 -10.95 -13.58
CA ASP A 439 4.19 -10.15 -13.06
C ASP A 439 4.32 -10.34 -11.54
N CYS A 440 5.39 -11.04 -11.14
CA CYS A 440 5.70 -11.31 -9.74
C CYS A 440 6.72 -10.33 -9.13
N GLU A 441 7.17 -9.28 -9.84
CA GLU A 441 8.16 -8.35 -9.30
C GLU A 441 7.66 -7.64 -8.04
N GLU A 442 6.38 -7.23 -8.02
CA GLU A 442 5.80 -6.53 -6.88
C GLU A 442 5.69 -7.41 -5.62
N THR A 443 5.58 -8.72 -5.80
CA THR A 443 5.44 -9.70 -4.72
C THR A 443 6.77 -10.34 -4.33
N GLY A 444 7.89 -9.92 -4.94
CA GLY A 444 9.20 -10.51 -4.69
C GLY A 444 9.30 -11.96 -5.19
N GLY A 445 8.60 -12.30 -6.28
CA GLY A 445 8.61 -13.64 -6.86
C GLY A 445 7.53 -14.59 -6.34
N TYR A 446 6.74 -14.19 -5.34
CA TYR A 446 5.70 -15.06 -4.76
C TYR A 446 4.61 -15.43 -5.79
N ARG A 447 4.27 -16.73 -5.83
CA ARG A 447 3.25 -17.33 -6.72
C ARG A 447 2.36 -18.32 -5.96
N ASP A 448 1.09 -18.35 -6.32
CA ASP A 448 0.03 -19.23 -5.79
C ASP A 448 -1.17 -19.25 -6.77
N VAL A 449 -2.16 -20.10 -6.48
CA VAL A 449 -3.53 -19.94 -7.01
C VAL A 449 -4.41 -19.47 -5.85
N CYS A 450 -4.93 -18.26 -5.95
CA CYS A 450 -5.75 -17.66 -4.90
C CYS A 450 -7.22 -17.64 -5.32
N ILE A 451 -8.08 -18.19 -4.49
CA ILE A 451 -9.51 -18.38 -4.72
C ILE A 451 -10.27 -17.61 -3.65
N ASN A 452 -11.20 -16.76 -4.05
CA ASN A 452 -12.17 -16.19 -3.12
C ASN A 452 -13.52 -16.89 -3.33
N LEU A 453 -14.10 -17.42 -2.25
CA LEU A 453 -15.33 -18.20 -2.28
C LEU A 453 -16.24 -17.86 -1.10
N ARG A 454 -17.47 -18.37 -1.14
CA ARG A 454 -18.44 -18.30 -0.04
C ARG A 454 -19.01 -19.68 0.25
N HIS A 455 -19.42 -19.91 1.49
CA HIS A 455 -20.13 -21.14 1.86
C HIS A 455 -21.60 -21.04 1.46
N MET A 456 -22.08 -22.03 0.71
CA MET A 456 -23.47 -22.11 0.23
C MET A 456 -24.30 -23.20 0.92
N SER A 457 -23.69 -23.93 1.88
CA SER A 457 -24.36 -24.99 2.63
C SER A 457 -25.58 -24.46 3.40
N PRO A 458 -26.60 -25.31 3.66
CA PRO A 458 -27.71 -24.95 4.53
C PRO A 458 -27.24 -24.44 5.89
N GLU A 459 -26.23 -25.10 6.47
CA GLU A 459 -25.61 -24.69 7.73
C GLU A 459 -25.04 -23.26 7.67
N ALA A 460 -24.32 -22.89 6.61
CA ALA A 460 -23.79 -21.53 6.46
C ALA A 460 -24.89 -20.47 6.38
N LYS A 461 -26.04 -20.82 5.78
CA LYS A 461 -27.23 -19.94 5.75
C LYS A 461 -27.85 -19.83 7.13
N THR A 462 -28.00 -20.95 7.84
CA THR A 462 -28.51 -21.00 9.22
C THR A 462 -27.61 -20.25 10.21
N LEU A 463 -26.32 -20.16 9.93
CA LEU A 463 -25.36 -19.41 10.74
C LEU A 463 -25.19 -17.94 10.30
N GLY A 464 -25.89 -17.49 9.25
CA GLY A 464 -25.79 -16.12 8.74
C GLY A 464 -24.43 -15.76 8.12
N VAL A 465 -23.62 -16.74 7.71
CA VAL A 465 -22.28 -16.54 7.16
C VAL A 465 -22.15 -16.94 5.69
N CYS A 466 -23.26 -17.28 5.03
CA CYS A 466 -23.26 -17.66 3.61
C CYS A 466 -22.83 -16.54 2.65
N LEU A 467 -22.87 -15.28 3.09
CA LEU A 467 -22.37 -14.13 2.35
C LEU A 467 -20.90 -13.78 2.69
N HIS A 468 -20.31 -14.41 3.72
CA HIS A 468 -18.94 -14.14 4.13
C HIS A 468 -17.95 -14.69 3.11
N MET A 469 -16.99 -13.86 2.72
CA MET A 469 -15.95 -14.21 1.77
C MET A 469 -14.76 -14.87 2.46
N CYS A 470 -14.41 -16.07 2.01
CA CYS A 470 -13.23 -16.80 2.43
C CYS A 470 -12.16 -16.73 1.33
N GLU A 471 -10.88 -16.67 1.73
CA GLU A 471 -9.74 -16.78 0.80
C GLU A 471 -9.03 -18.14 0.96
N VAL A 472 -8.92 -18.90 -0.13
CA VAL A 472 -8.16 -20.15 -0.19
C VAL A 472 -6.95 -19.93 -1.08
N GLN A 473 -5.76 -20.20 -0.55
CA GLN A 473 -4.51 -20.13 -1.31
C GLN A 473 -4.00 -21.55 -1.57
N GLN A 474 -3.77 -21.91 -2.83
CA GLN A 474 -3.11 -23.16 -3.19
C GLN A 474 -1.65 -22.88 -3.54
N LEU A 475 -0.73 -23.59 -2.90
CA LEU A 475 0.70 -23.44 -3.08
C LEU A 475 1.34 -24.77 -3.43
N LEU A 476 2.39 -24.74 -4.24
CA LEU A 476 3.32 -25.86 -4.34
C LEU A 476 4.25 -25.87 -3.12
N LEU A 477 4.69 -27.06 -2.71
CA LEU A 477 5.48 -27.30 -1.51
C LEU A 477 6.77 -26.48 -1.50
N GLU A 478 7.47 -26.39 -2.63
CA GLU A 478 8.68 -25.59 -2.77
C GLU A 478 8.44 -24.09 -2.48
N PHE A 479 7.33 -23.55 -3.00
CA PHE A 479 6.93 -22.17 -2.76
C PHE A 479 6.49 -21.95 -1.31
N ALA A 480 5.78 -22.92 -0.72
CA ALA A 480 5.38 -22.90 0.68
C ALA A 480 6.60 -22.92 1.63
N ASN A 481 7.66 -23.67 1.27
CA ASN A 481 8.91 -23.72 2.02
C ASN A 481 9.68 -22.38 2.00
N ILE A 482 9.64 -21.63 0.89
CA ILE A 482 10.24 -20.28 0.83
C ILE A 482 9.40 -19.28 1.65
N ARG A 483 8.06 -19.43 1.66
CA ARG A 483 7.12 -18.55 2.37
C ARG A 483 7.25 -18.60 3.91
N LYS A 484 7.98 -19.58 4.47
CA LYS A 484 8.22 -19.73 5.92
C LYS A 484 8.50 -18.40 6.63
N SER A 485 8.23 -18.36 7.94
CA SER A 485 8.09 -17.14 8.77
C SER A 485 9.04 -15.99 8.42
N ASP A 486 10.32 -16.26 8.17
CA ASP A 486 11.30 -15.24 7.80
C ASP A 486 11.09 -14.59 6.43
N GLY A 487 10.72 -15.35 5.39
CA GLY A 487 10.39 -14.80 4.07
C GLY A 487 9.17 -13.89 4.11
N HIS A 488 8.13 -14.31 4.82
CA HIS A 488 6.95 -13.47 5.03
C HIS A 488 7.28 -12.20 5.82
N ARG A 489 8.10 -12.28 6.88
CA ARG A 489 8.55 -11.12 7.66
C ARG A 489 9.35 -10.13 6.81
N ARG A 490 10.25 -10.61 5.95
CA ARG A 490 11.00 -9.76 5.00
C ARG A 490 10.05 -9.06 4.02
N TYR A 491 9.08 -9.79 3.48
CA TYR A 491 8.06 -9.20 2.61
C TYR A 491 7.24 -8.12 3.31
N VAL A 492 6.74 -8.38 4.52
CA VAL A 492 5.98 -7.41 5.30
C VAL A 492 6.83 -6.16 5.58
N ARG A 493 8.10 -6.34 5.98
CA ARG A 493 9.04 -5.24 6.19
C ARG A 493 9.23 -4.41 4.92
N ALA A 494 9.57 -5.07 3.81
CA ALA A 494 9.77 -4.42 2.51
C ALA A 494 8.52 -3.63 2.06
N ARG A 495 7.33 -4.21 2.18
CA ARG A 495 6.06 -3.55 1.84
C ARG A 495 5.78 -2.35 2.74
N ASN A 496 6.05 -2.45 4.04
CA ASN A 496 5.84 -1.36 4.98
C ASN A 496 6.84 -0.22 4.72
N THR A 497 8.09 -0.53 4.36
CA THR A 497 9.10 0.46 3.94
C THR A 497 8.71 1.23 2.68
N LYS A 498 7.98 0.61 1.72
CA LYS A 498 7.44 1.32 0.54
C LYS A 498 6.26 2.26 0.86
N GLY A 499 5.63 2.06 2.01
CA GLY A 499 4.45 2.81 2.44
C GLY A 499 4.73 4.08 3.24
N MET A 500 5.96 4.20 3.76
CA MET A 500 6.53 5.42 4.34
C MET A 500 6.99 6.34 3.21
#